data_AF-A0A7Y5AE17-F1
#
_entry.id   AF-A0A7Y5AE17-F1
#
_cell.length_a   1.000
_cell.length_b   1.000
_cell.length_c   1.000
_cell.angle_alpha   90.00
_cell.angle_beta   90.00
_cell.angle_gamma   90.00
#
_symmetry.space_group_name_H-M   'P 1'
#
loop_
_entity.id
_entity.type
_entity.pdbx_description
1 polymer ?
#
loop_
_entity_poly.entity_id
_entity_poly.type
_entity_poly.pdbx_seq_one_letter_code
_entity_poly.pdbx_strand_id
1 'polypeptide(L)'
;MQAANGNDARRNYRSGDVFSAMFKGTHDLELHRDNVGVFLRGTYWYDTAQRDHSQRAVDIDDRNRQVSAKTAGAELLDAFAYGLYDIGGEPGSLRVGKQVVNWGESLFIQGGLNVINPFNQAALRRPGSEVKDALAPVNLLYVTQNLNQALSFDAFYQLDWEQTRLENCATFFSGNDFMPEGCQGLDVGGQMVTNPAVSPALAPFGVTLTEEGVRVPRGADQDARNGGQWGFSLHWYVEPLDTEFGLFAANYHSRSPYLDTVSSRYYANSGFARELCGNVGVALANCGAFLASSNGQTLAGALRMGTSQYRAQYPEDIRLYGLTFATTLRNGAAVQGELSYRPNMPVQLNGNDLLQSLLNAPGRSPLNADGLRPATDNTPFDGYRRKEVTQAQISAVQAFSQVMGANQLLLMGEVGATYVGGLEGRFGPRYGRSGAYGNGELADNSLCLAISKSPGDCNDEGFVTPFSWGYRLRATWSYPNLIQGLDIRPGLAWAHDVKGYSPADSSGFNEGSRSISVGVDLSLASQYWASLAYTDYLDGDYGTRGDRDYVAFSVGANF
;
A
#
# COMPACT_ATOMS: atom_id res chain seq x y z
N MET A 1 -7.21 -12.35 15.41
CA MET A 1 -8.06 -11.13 15.27
C MET A 1 -9.20 -11.43 14.30
N GLN A 2 -10.45 -11.23 14.72
CA GLN A 2 -11.64 -11.32 13.84
C GLN A 2 -12.04 -9.91 13.42
N ALA A 3 -11.32 -9.34 12.48
CA ALA A 3 -11.64 -8.04 11.88
C ALA A 3 -12.48 -8.28 10.63
N ALA A 4 -13.75 -7.86 10.65
CA ALA A 4 -14.71 -8.11 9.56
C ALA A 4 -14.32 -7.56 8.18
N ASN A 5 -13.33 -6.67 8.10
CA ASN A 5 -12.98 -5.93 6.88
C ASN A 5 -11.58 -6.29 6.33
N GLY A 6 -11.04 -7.42 6.77
CA GLY A 6 -9.73 -7.97 6.38
C GLY A 6 -9.58 -9.44 6.77
N ASN A 7 -10.69 -10.17 6.89
CA ASN A 7 -10.77 -11.56 7.33
C ASN A 7 -11.01 -12.53 6.18
N ASP A 8 -11.43 -12.11 4.99
CA ASP A 8 -11.79 -13.04 3.91
C ASP A 8 -10.62 -13.94 3.54
N ALA A 9 -9.41 -13.37 3.43
CA ALA A 9 -8.17 -14.12 3.23
C ALA A 9 -7.94 -15.18 4.34
N ARG A 10 -8.15 -14.82 5.62
CA ARG A 10 -7.98 -15.74 6.77
C ARG A 10 -9.04 -16.86 6.79
N ARG A 11 -10.23 -16.59 6.26
CA ARG A 11 -11.32 -17.56 6.17
C ARG A 11 -11.15 -18.51 4.99
N ASN A 12 -10.58 -18.02 3.89
CA ASN A 12 -10.35 -18.80 2.68
C ASN A 12 -9.22 -19.81 2.80
N TYR A 13 -8.11 -19.42 3.43
CA TYR A 13 -6.89 -20.22 3.44
C TYR A 13 -6.51 -20.75 4.83
N ARG A 14 -5.93 -21.93 4.85
CA ARG A 14 -5.39 -22.64 6.01
C ARG A 14 -3.99 -23.16 5.67
N SER A 15 -3.25 -23.57 6.69
CA SER A 15 -1.94 -24.19 6.51
C SER A 15 -2.05 -25.39 5.55
N GLY A 16 -1.18 -25.42 4.54
CA GLY A 16 -1.09 -26.48 3.54
C GLY A 16 -1.86 -26.23 2.24
N ASP A 17 -2.61 -25.13 2.12
CA ASP A 17 -3.35 -24.84 0.89
C ASP A 17 -2.50 -24.25 -0.21
N VAL A 18 -2.87 -24.58 -1.45
CA VAL A 18 -2.36 -23.90 -2.65
C VAL A 18 -3.20 -22.63 -2.86
N PHE A 19 -2.60 -21.46 -2.65
CA PHE A 19 -3.27 -20.18 -2.83
C PHE A 19 -3.08 -19.56 -4.22
N SER A 20 -2.13 -20.07 -5.01
CA SER A 20 -1.83 -19.62 -6.37
C SER A 20 -1.18 -20.76 -7.15
N ALA A 21 -1.65 -20.98 -8.38
CA ALA A 21 -1.07 -21.92 -9.33
C ALA A 21 -1.11 -21.27 -10.73
N MET A 22 -0.10 -20.44 -10.98
CA MET A 22 -0.09 -19.48 -12.09
C MET A 22 0.78 -19.93 -13.26
N PHE A 23 0.25 -19.78 -14.46
CA PHE A 23 1.01 -19.66 -15.70
C PHE A 23 1.14 -18.18 -16.08
N LYS A 24 2.33 -17.73 -16.47
CA LYS A 24 2.60 -16.36 -16.89
C LYS A 24 3.59 -16.32 -18.05
N GLY A 25 3.37 -15.39 -18.98
CA GLY A 25 4.33 -15.05 -20.03
C GLY A 25 4.51 -13.53 -20.16
N THR A 26 5.70 -13.12 -20.56
CA THR A 26 6.03 -11.71 -20.84
C THR A 26 6.79 -11.64 -22.16
N HIS A 27 6.42 -10.70 -23.02
CA HIS A 27 7.05 -10.48 -24.33
C HIS A 27 7.45 -9.02 -24.48
N ASP A 28 8.68 -8.83 -24.95
CA ASP A 28 9.26 -7.54 -25.25
C ASP A 28 9.49 -7.45 -26.77
N LEU A 29 9.12 -6.31 -27.36
CA LEU A 29 9.36 -6.00 -28.78
C LEU A 29 9.96 -4.60 -28.86
N GLU A 30 11.15 -4.51 -29.44
CA GLU A 30 11.79 -3.24 -29.77
C GLU A 30 11.96 -3.12 -31.29
N LEU A 31 11.52 -1.99 -31.83
CA LEU A 31 11.70 -1.61 -33.23
C LEU A 31 12.42 -0.27 -33.26
N HIS A 32 13.60 -0.21 -33.86
CA HIS A 32 14.36 1.03 -33.95
C HIS A 32 14.90 1.27 -35.36
N ARG A 33 15.07 2.55 -35.69
CA ARG A 33 15.72 3.01 -36.91
C ARG A 33 16.49 4.28 -36.60
N ASP A 34 17.78 4.26 -36.90
CA ASP A 34 18.69 5.38 -36.64
C ASP A 34 18.56 5.81 -35.15
N ASN A 35 18.12 7.03 -34.89
CA ASN A 35 18.02 7.60 -33.55
C ASN A 35 16.60 7.54 -32.95
N VAL A 36 15.66 6.81 -33.56
CA VAL A 36 14.28 6.71 -33.06
C VAL A 36 13.85 5.26 -32.93
N GLY A 37 13.04 4.97 -31.93
CA GLY A 37 12.51 3.62 -31.71
C GLY A 37 11.20 3.58 -30.96
N VAL A 38 10.61 2.39 -30.93
CA VAL A 38 9.39 2.06 -30.21
C VAL A 38 9.65 0.79 -29.42
N PHE A 39 9.28 0.83 -28.14
CA PHE A 39 9.34 -0.30 -27.23
C PHE A 39 7.94 -0.70 -26.78
N LEU A 40 7.63 -1.99 -26.87
CA LEU A 40 6.38 -2.59 -26.40
C LEU A 40 6.71 -3.75 -25.47
N ARG A 41 6.02 -3.82 -24.32
CA ARG A 41 6.05 -4.96 -23.41
C ARG A 41 4.66 -5.39 -23.02
N GLY A 42 4.34 -6.65 -23.25
CA GLY A 42 3.07 -7.26 -22.84
C GLY A 42 3.29 -8.41 -21.87
N THR A 43 2.37 -8.58 -20.91
CA THR A 43 2.33 -9.76 -20.05
C THR A 43 0.93 -10.38 -20.05
N TYR A 44 0.85 -11.68 -19.84
CA TYR A 44 -0.41 -12.40 -19.63
C TYR A 44 -0.23 -13.47 -18.58
N TRP A 45 -1.32 -13.81 -17.90
CA TRP A 45 -1.31 -14.81 -16.85
C TRP A 45 -2.67 -15.51 -16.70
N TYR A 46 -2.63 -16.69 -16.08
CA TYR A 46 -3.79 -17.47 -15.70
C TYR A 46 -3.47 -18.24 -14.41
N ASP A 47 -4.20 -17.95 -13.33
CA ASP A 47 -4.07 -18.65 -12.05
C ASP A 47 -5.20 -19.68 -11.87
N THR A 48 -4.87 -20.95 -12.06
CA THR A 48 -5.83 -22.06 -11.96
C THR A 48 -6.36 -22.24 -10.54
N ALA A 49 -5.55 -22.01 -9.50
CA ALA A 49 -5.97 -22.17 -8.11
C ALA A 49 -7.03 -21.15 -7.70
N GLN A 50 -6.93 -19.94 -8.24
CA GLN A 50 -7.86 -18.85 -7.93
C GLN A 50 -9.05 -18.79 -8.90
N ARG A 51 -8.85 -19.14 -10.19
CA ARG A 51 -9.86 -19.00 -11.24
C ARG A 51 -10.83 -20.18 -11.32
N ASP A 52 -10.32 -21.39 -11.17
CA ASP A 52 -11.05 -22.63 -11.52
C ASP A 52 -11.62 -23.35 -10.28
N HIS A 53 -11.28 -22.89 -9.08
CA HIS A 53 -11.70 -23.47 -7.82
C HIS A 53 -12.41 -22.45 -6.94
N SER A 54 -13.45 -22.91 -6.24
CA SER A 54 -14.13 -22.11 -5.21
C SER A 54 -13.29 -22.05 -3.94
N GLN A 55 -13.33 -20.93 -3.25
CA GLN A 55 -12.69 -20.75 -1.96
C GLN A 55 -13.60 -21.18 -0.82
N ARG A 56 -13.03 -21.38 0.37
CA ARG A 56 -13.79 -21.94 1.50
C ARG A 56 -14.89 -21.04 2.03
N ALA A 57 -14.74 -19.73 1.94
CA ALA A 57 -15.67 -18.78 2.50
C ALA A 57 -16.19 -17.78 1.48
N VAL A 58 -15.30 -17.13 0.74
CA VAL A 58 -15.64 -16.09 -0.23
C VAL A 58 -14.87 -16.33 -1.52
N ASP A 59 -15.59 -16.60 -2.61
CA ASP A 59 -14.96 -16.79 -3.93
C ASP A 59 -14.32 -15.49 -4.43
N ILE A 60 -13.19 -15.64 -5.12
CA ILE A 60 -12.50 -14.51 -5.75
C ILE A 60 -13.30 -14.07 -6.97
N ASP A 61 -13.64 -12.79 -7.04
CA ASP A 61 -14.42 -12.19 -8.12
C ASP A 61 -13.59 -11.19 -8.92
N ASP A 62 -13.54 -11.37 -10.25
CA ASP A 62 -12.82 -10.51 -11.18
C ASP A 62 -13.68 -9.36 -11.74
N ARG A 63 -14.98 -9.30 -11.41
CA ARG A 63 -15.89 -8.25 -11.88
C ARG A 63 -15.50 -6.90 -11.28
N ASN A 64 -15.40 -5.87 -12.14
CA ASN A 64 -15.03 -4.51 -11.76
C ASN A 64 -13.72 -4.47 -10.95
N ARG A 65 -12.72 -5.24 -11.40
CA ARG A 65 -11.36 -5.25 -10.88
C ARG A 65 -10.39 -4.62 -11.87
N GLN A 66 -9.35 -3.99 -11.32
CA GLN A 66 -8.13 -3.66 -12.07
C GLN A 66 -7.58 -4.91 -12.75
N VAL A 67 -7.09 -4.77 -13.98
CA VAL A 67 -6.67 -5.92 -14.80
C VAL A 67 -5.64 -6.75 -14.04
N SER A 68 -4.64 -6.12 -13.44
CA SER A 68 -3.59 -6.80 -12.66
C SER A 68 -4.06 -7.45 -11.35
N ALA A 69 -5.26 -7.15 -10.86
CA ALA A 69 -5.82 -7.83 -9.69
C ALA A 69 -6.57 -9.11 -10.08
N LYS A 70 -6.89 -9.31 -11.37
CA LYS A 70 -7.67 -10.45 -11.83
C LYS A 70 -6.91 -11.75 -11.76
N THR A 71 -7.64 -12.84 -11.55
CA THR A 71 -7.12 -14.22 -11.54
C THR A 71 -6.58 -14.66 -12.90
N ALA A 72 -7.08 -14.07 -13.99
CA ALA A 72 -6.52 -14.23 -15.34
C ALA A 72 -6.62 -12.92 -16.13
N GLY A 73 -5.65 -12.66 -16.99
CA GLY A 73 -5.63 -11.43 -17.78
C GLY A 73 -4.42 -11.30 -18.69
N ALA A 74 -4.46 -10.25 -19.51
CA ALA A 74 -3.34 -9.79 -20.31
C ALA A 74 -3.28 -8.26 -20.22
N GLU A 75 -2.07 -7.73 -20.15
CA GLU A 75 -1.84 -6.30 -20.00
C GLU A 75 -0.62 -5.84 -20.82
N LEU A 76 -0.78 -4.69 -21.49
CA LEU A 76 0.34 -3.93 -22.04
C LEU A 76 1.00 -3.14 -20.90
N LEU A 77 2.22 -3.54 -20.54
CA LEU A 77 3.04 -2.88 -19.54
C LEU A 77 3.65 -1.62 -20.18
N ASP A 78 4.76 -1.74 -20.88
CA ASP A 78 5.43 -0.61 -21.50
C ASP A 78 4.97 -0.43 -22.95
N ALA A 79 4.75 0.82 -23.35
CA ALA A 79 4.44 1.22 -24.71
C ALA A 79 4.85 2.67 -24.92
N PHE A 80 6.08 2.88 -25.35
CA PHE A 80 6.64 4.22 -25.57
C PHE A 80 7.46 4.30 -26.85
N ALA A 81 7.45 5.49 -27.44
CA ALA A 81 8.40 5.88 -28.47
C ALA A 81 9.55 6.64 -27.81
N TYR A 82 10.76 6.48 -28.36
CA TYR A 82 11.93 7.21 -27.93
C TYR A 82 12.68 7.84 -29.11
N GLY A 83 13.35 8.95 -28.83
CA GLY A 83 14.24 9.64 -29.75
C GLY A 83 15.53 10.03 -29.04
N LEU A 84 16.65 9.72 -29.65
CA LEU A 84 17.99 10.12 -29.23
C LEU A 84 18.41 11.35 -30.01
N TYR A 85 19.04 12.29 -29.32
CA TYR A 85 19.49 13.53 -29.94
C TYR A 85 20.79 14.01 -29.28
N ASP A 86 21.41 15.01 -29.90
CA ASP A 86 22.67 15.59 -29.45
C ASP A 86 22.53 17.11 -29.43
N ILE A 87 22.84 17.75 -28.30
CA ILE A 87 22.87 19.20 -28.16
C ILE A 87 24.29 19.60 -27.77
N GLY A 88 25.02 20.19 -28.72
CA GLY A 88 26.36 20.72 -28.45
C GLY A 88 27.42 19.65 -28.19
N GLY A 89 27.26 18.43 -28.75
CA GLY A 89 28.13 17.28 -28.52
C GLY A 89 27.75 16.46 -27.29
N GLU A 90 26.69 16.85 -26.58
CA GLU A 90 26.20 16.16 -25.39
C GLU A 90 24.90 15.39 -25.71
N PRO A 91 24.86 14.07 -25.47
CA PRO A 91 23.72 13.25 -25.80
C PRO A 91 22.52 13.51 -24.89
N GLY A 92 21.32 13.38 -25.46
CA GLY A 92 20.05 13.45 -24.77
C GLY A 92 19.04 12.44 -25.30
N SER A 93 18.00 12.19 -24.52
CA SER A 93 16.90 11.29 -24.92
C SER A 93 15.54 11.87 -24.57
N LEU A 94 14.57 11.60 -25.44
CA LEU A 94 13.16 11.93 -25.26
C LEU A 94 12.36 10.63 -25.32
N ARG A 95 11.54 10.34 -24.31
CA ARG A 95 10.60 9.22 -24.30
C ARG A 95 9.18 9.72 -24.10
N VAL A 96 8.24 9.19 -24.89
CA VAL A 96 6.82 9.53 -24.79
C VAL A 96 6.00 8.24 -24.82
N GLY A 97 5.16 8.05 -23.80
CA GLY A 97 4.24 6.92 -23.72
C GLY A 97 4.26 6.28 -22.34
N LYS A 98 3.71 5.06 -22.29
CA LYS A 98 3.55 4.27 -21.07
C LYS A 98 4.89 3.63 -20.70
N GLN A 99 5.48 4.02 -19.57
CA GLN A 99 6.82 3.57 -19.18
C GLN A 99 7.03 3.57 -17.66
N VAL A 100 8.05 2.83 -17.21
CA VAL A 100 8.58 2.89 -15.84
C VAL A 100 9.82 3.80 -15.79
N VAL A 101 9.87 4.67 -14.79
CA VAL A 101 10.97 5.59 -14.47
C VAL A 101 11.37 5.39 -13.01
N ASN A 102 12.66 5.24 -12.76
CA ASN A 102 13.25 5.08 -11.44
C ASN A 102 14.14 6.30 -11.13
N TRP A 103 13.90 6.97 -10.00
CA TRP A 103 14.64 8.14 -9.53
C TRP A 103 15.30 7.93 -8.15
N GLY A 104 15.11 6.76 -7.54
CA GLY A 104 15.60 6.46 -6.20
C GLY A 104 16.84 5.57 -6.19
N GLU A 105 17.61 5.71 -5.13
CA GLU A 105 18.81 4.91 -4.84
C GLU A 105 18.55 3.78 -3.81
N SER A 106 17.30 3.70 -3.32
CA SER A 106 16.87 2.63 -2.42
C SER A 106 16.82 1.27 -3.12
N LEU A 107 17.20 0.23 -2.38
CA LEU A 107 17.21 -1.15 -2.86
C LEU A 107 15.97 -1.93 -2.42
N PHE A 108 15.43 -1.64 -1.23
CA PHE A 108 14.43 -2.44 -0.55
C PHE A 108 13.35 -1.61 0.14
N ILE A 109 13.71 -0.47 0.76
CA ILE A 109 12.77 0.30 1.58
C ILE A 109 11.93 1.21 0.68
N GLN A 110 10.61 1.01 0.73
CA GLN A 110 9.68 1.78 -0.08
C GLN A 110 9.61 3.25 0.37
N GLY A 111 8.98 4.07 -0.47
CA GLY A 111 8.94 5.51 -0.30
C GLY A 111 10.13 6.18 -0.99
N GLY A 112 10.66 7.23 -0.38
CA GLY A 112 11.81 7.92 -0.96
C GLY A 112 11.47 8.69 -2.25
N LEU A 113 12.32 8.60 -3.28
CA LEU A 113 12.16 9.32 -4.55
C LEU A 113 11.39 8.53 -5.61
N ASN A 114 11.18 7.24 -5.40
CA ASN A 114 10.44 6.37 -6.30
C ASN A 114 8.92 6.51 -6.14
N VAL A 115 8.40 7.66 -6.57
CA VAL A 115 6.98 8.04 -6.48
C VAL A 115 6.29 8.18 -7.84
N ILE A 116 7.05 8.10 -8.94
CA ILE A 116 6.52 8.33 -10.29
C ILE A 116 5.54 7.22 -10.68
N ASN A 117 5.99 5.98 -10.55
CA ASN A 117 5.22 4.80 -10.93
C ASN A 117 4.46 4.22 -9.73
N PRO A 118 3.17 3.88 -9.88
CA PRO A 118 2.41 3.15 -8.88
C PRO A 118 2.96 1.74 -8.66
N PHE A 119 2.74 1.19 -7.47
CA PHE A 119 3.08 -0.20 -7.21
C PHE A 119 2.01 -1.16 -7.75
N ASN A 120 2.44 -2.34 -8.16
CA ASN A 120 1.54 -3.44 -8.52
C ASN A 120 1.66 -4.56 -7.47
N GLN A 121 0.93 -4.41 -6.35
CA GLN A 121 1.00 -5.36 -5.24
C GLN A 121 0.49 -6.75 -5.66
N ALA A 122 -0.56 -6.77 -6.48
CA ALA A 122 -1.12 -8.00 -7.04
C ALA A 122 -0.13 -8.78 -7.90
N ALA A 123 0.80 -8.10 -8.59
CA ALA A 123 1.81 -8.77 -9.39
C ALA A 123 3.02 -9.23 -8.55
N LEU A 124 3.44 -8.44 -7.55
CA LEU A 124 4.58 -8.74 -6.66
C LEU A 124 4.41 -10.01 -5.82
N ARG A 125 3.17 -10.39 -5.53
CA ARG A 125 2.86 -11.54 -4.66
C ARG A 125 2.53 -12.81 -5.43
N ARG A 126 2.68 -12.77 -6.76
CA ARG A 126 2.54 -13.94 -7.62
C ARG A 126 3.81 -14.78 -7.62
N PRO A 127 3.70 -16.11 -7.70
CA PRO A 127 4.86 -16.97 -7.92
C PRO A 127 5.66 -16.55 -9.17
N GLY A 128 6.98 -16.50 -9.06
CA GLY A 128 7.86 -16.14 -10.17
C GLY A 128 7.81 -14.66 -10.59
N SER A 129 7.31 -13.77 -9.72
CA SER A 129 7.33 -12.33 -9.98
C SER A 129 8.77 -11.81 -10.12
N GLU A 130 9.00 -10.97 -11.12
CA GLU A 130 10.25 -10.28 -11.34
C GLU A 130 10.20 -8.86 -10.76
N VAL A 131 11.36 -8.23 -10.56
CA VAL A 131 11.45 -6.82 -10.11
C VAL A 131 10.68 -5.89 -11.06
N LYS A 132 10.69 -6.17 -12.36
CA LYS A 132 9.97 -5.37 -13.37
C LYS A 132 8.44 -5.42 -13.24
N ASP A 133 7.90 -6.40 -12.53
CA ASP A 133 6.46 -6.49 -12.26
C ASP A 133 6.01 -5.60 -11.10
N ALA A 134 6.96 -5.06 -10.33
CA ALA A 134 6.70 -4.30 -9.12
C ALA A 134 6.03 -2.96 -9.37
N LEU A 135 6.34 -2.34 -10.51
CA LEU A 135 5.95 -0.99 -10.87
C LEU A 135 5.00 -1.02 -12.05
N ALA A 136 3.87 -0.34 -11.90
CA ALA A 136 2.94 -0.10 -12.97
C ALA A 136 3.46 1.04 -13.86
N PRO A 137 3.60 0.82 -15.18
CA PRO A 137 4.03 1.85 -16.10
C PRO A 137 2.91 2.88 -16.32
N VAL A 138 3.28 4.15 -16.46
CA VAL A 138 2.36 5.28 -16.59
C VAL A 138 2.67 6.10 -17.83
N ASN A 139 1.66 6.76 -18.39
CA ASN A 139 1.83 7.56 -19.59
C ASN A 139 2.49 8.91 -19.26
N LEU A 140 3.71 9.12 -19.75
CA LEU A 140 4.48 10.33 -19.46
C LEU A 140 5.39 10.75 -20.61
N LEU A 141 5.76 12.03 -20.56
CA LEU A 141 6.91 12.60 -21.24
C LEU A 141 8.12 12.49 -20.30
N TYR A 142 9.23 11.94 -20.78
CA TYR A 142 10.51 11.88 -20.07
C TYR A 142 11.62 12.45 -20.93
N VAL A 143 12.44 13.32 -20.36
CA VAL A 143 13.61 13.91 -21.01
C VAL A 143 14.82 13.61 -20.15
N THR A 144 15.92 13.21 -20.78
CA THR A 144 17.25 13.21 -20.17
C THR A 144 18.20 14.03 -21.04
N GLN A 145 19.06 14.82 -20.42
CA GLN A 145 20.04 15.64 -21.11
C GLN A 145 21.35 15.69 -20.34
N ASN A 146 22.44 15.27 -20.98
CA ASN A 146 23.77 15.60 -20.47
C ASN A 146 24.06 17.08 -20.74
N LEU A 147 24.40 17.84 -19.72
CA LEU A 147 24.78 19.25 -19.85
C LEU A 147 26.30 19.37 -20.10
N ASN A 148 27.07 18.42 -19.57
CA ASN A 148 28.48 18.17 -19.84
C ASN A 148 28.86 16.79 -19.29
N GLN A 149 30.16 16.45 -19.32
CA GLN A 149 30.71 15.18 -18.83
C GLN A 149 30.43 14.87 -17.34
N ALA A 150 30.09 15.86 -16.52
CA ALA A 150 29.89 15.73 -15.09
C ALA A 150 28.46 16.08 -14.63
N LEU A 151 27.64 16.69 -15.48
CA LEU A 151 26.33 17.22 -15.10
C LEU A 151 25.28 16.74 -16.08
N SER A 152 24.22 16.11 -15.57
CA SER A 152 23.05 15.72 -16.36
C SER A 152 21.75 16.16 -15.68
N PHE A 153 20.70 16.27 -16.47
CA PHE A 153 19.39 16.74 -16.07
C PHE A 153 18.30 15.83 -16.62
N ASP A 154 17.37 15.44 -15.75
CA ASP A 154 16.17 14.72 -16.17
C ASP A 154 14.91 15.51 -15.82
N ALA A 155 13.87 15.33 -16.63
CA ALA A 155 12.55 15.89 -16.38
C ALA A 155 11.45 14.93 -16.79
N PHE A 156 10.34 14.97 -16.06
CA PHE A 156 9.12 14.29 -16.49
C PHE A 156 7.90 15.18 -16.39
N TYR A 157 6.91 14.87 -17.24
CA TYR A 157 5.55 15.35 -17.11
C TYR A 157 4.60 14.18 -17.36
N GLN A 158 3.79 13.81 -16.35
CA GLN A 158 2.81 12.74 -16.51
C GLN A 158 1.57 13.25 -17.23
N LEU A 159 1.11 12.47 -18.21
CA LEU A 159 -0.05 12.77 -19.05
C LEU A 159 -1.33 12.11 -18.51
N ASP A 160 -1.15 11.05 -17.72
CA ASP A 160 -2.23 10.27 -17.13
C ASP A 160 -1.89 9.90 -15.69
N TRP A 161 -2.89 9.88 -14.83
CA TRP A 161 -2.74 9.46 -13.45
C TRP A 161 -3.18 8.00 -13.31
N GLU A 162 -2.41 7.23 -12.54
CA GLU A 162 -2.68 5.82 -12.28
C GLU A 162 -2.55 5.54 -10.78
N GLN A 163 -3.41 4.66 -10.28
CA GLN A 163 -3.42 4.23 -8.89
C GLN A 163 -2.52 3.01 -8.66
N THR A 164 -2.10 2.83 -7.41
CA THR A 164 -1.49 1.61 -6.92
C THR A 164 -2.48 0.47 -7.08
N ARG A 165 -2.03 -0.61 -7.73
CA ARG A 165 -2.86 -1.76 -7.99
C ARG A 165 -2.82 -2.68 -6.78
N LEU A 166 -3.86 -2.55 -5.97
CA LEU A 166 -4.10 -3.40 -4.82
C LEU A 166 -4.46 -4.82 -5.26
N GLU A 167 -4.27 -5.76 -4.35
CA GLU A 167 -4.71 -7.14 -4.55
C GLU A 167 -6.23 -7.25 -4.60
N ASN A 168 -6.71 -8.31 -5.24
CA ASN A 168 -8.12 -8.62 -5.22
C ASN A 168 -8.53 -9.11 -3.83
N CYS A 169 -9.74 -8.76 -3.41
CA CYS A 169 -10.29 -9.19 -2.13
C CYS A 169 -10.40 -10.71 -2.07
N ALA A 170 -10.36 -11.25 -0.86
CA ALA A 170 -10.40 -12.69 -0.61
C ALA A 170 -9.18 -13.50 -1.11
N THR A 171 -8.17 -12.87 -1.74
CA THR A 171 -6.88 -13.52 -2.05
C THR A 171 -6.02 -13.67 -0.79
N PHE A 172 -5.01 -14.55 -0.81
CA PHE A 172 -4.24 -14.94 0.39
C PHE A 172 -3.57 -13.77 1.11
N PHE A 173 -3.01 -12.83 0.35
CA PHE A 173 -2.32 -11.68 0.91
C PHE A 173 -3.21 -10.43 1.05
N SER A 174 -4.50 -10.52 0.69
CA SER A 174 -5.47 -9.45 0.90
C SER A 174 -5.54 -9.10 2.39
N GLY A 175 -5.17 -7.86 2.71
CA GLY A 175 -5.31 -7.29 4.05
C GLY A 175 -6.51 -6.35 4.19
N ASN A 176 -7.29 -6.16 3.12
CA ASN A 176 -8.39 -5.21 3.06
C ASN A 176 -9.48 -5.69 2.10
N ASP A 177 -10.69 -5.84 2.62
CA ASP A 177 -11.82 -6.41 1.86
C ASP A 177 -12.78 -5.35 1.28
N PHE A 178 -12.45 -4.05 1.42
CA PHE A 178 -13.36 -2.94 1.08
C PHE A 178 -12.76 -1.81 0.24
N MET A 179 -11.43 -1.68 0.20
CA MET A 179 -10.69 -0.58 -0.45
C MET A 179 -10.33 -0.85 -1.91
N PRO A 180 -9.86 -2.07 -2.30
CA PRO A 180 -9.61 -2.35 -3.72
C PRO A 180 -10.84 -2.12 -4.59
N GLU A 181 -10.63 -1.74 -5.84
CA GLU A 181 -11.72 -1.38 -6.76
C GLU A 181 -12.73 -2.53 -6.90
N GLY A 182 -14.01 -2.18 -6.78
CA GLY A 182 -15.14 -3.09 -6.85
C GLY A 182 -15.27 -4.07 -5.67
N CYS A 183 -14.38 -4.02 -4.68
CA CYS A 183 -14.64 -4.66 -3.39
C CYS A 183 -15.63 -3.81 -2.60
N GLN A 184 -16.61 -4.47 -2.01
CA GLN A 184 -17.78 -3.84 -1.41
C GLN A 184 -18.03 -4.45 -0.05
N GLY A 185 -18.05 -3.62 0.99
CA GLY A 185 -18.42 -4.07 2.33
C GLY A 185 -17.45 -3.58 3.38
N LEU A 186 -17.68 -2.36 3.87
CA LEU A 186 -17.08 -1.90 5.11
C LEU A 186 -18.11 -2.12 6.22
N ASP A 187 -18.05 -3.28 6.86
CA ASP A 187 -18.98 -3.69 7.91
C ASP A 187 -18.45 -3.30 9.29
N VAL A 188 -19.28 -2.62 10.07
CA VAL A 188 -18.89 -2.02 11.35
C VAL A 188 -19.89 -2.33 12.46
N GLY A 189 -19.43 -2.24 13.71
CA GLY A 189 -20.27 -2.46 14.88
C GLY A 189 -20.28 -3.92 15.34
N GLY A 190 -21.39 -4.33 15.96
CA GLY A 190 -21.51 -5.63 16.61
C GLY A 190 -22.66 -6.46 16.06
N GLN A 191 -22.54 -7.79 16.22
CA GLN A 191 -23.59 -8.75 15.86
C GLN A 191 -24.92 -8.51 16.59
N MET A 192 -24.91 -7.78 17.71
CA MET A 192 -26.14 -7.35 18.39
C MET A 192 -27.10 -6.57 17.47
N VAL A 193 -26.57 -5.90 16.43
CA VAL A 193 -27.38 -5.14 15.45
C VAL A 193 -28.08 -6.09 14.46
N THR A 194 -27.62 -7.34 14.31
CA THR A 194 -28.20 -8.32 13.37
C THR A 194 -29.42 -9.06 13.91
N ASN A 195 -29.93 -8.65 15.08
CA ASN A 195 -31.15 -9.18 15.65
C ASN A 195 -32.31 -9.09 14.62
N PRO A 196 -33.05 -10.19 14.36
CA PRO A 196 -34.16 -10.19 13.40
C PRO A 196 -35.23 -9.12 13.67
N ALA A 197 -35.37 -8.62 14.90
CA ALA A 197 -36.27 -7.53 15.25
C ALA A 197 -35.74 -6.14 14.84
N VAL A 198 -34.42 -5.98 14.67
CA VAL A 198 -33.74 -4.71 14.34
C VAL A 198 -33.67 -4.49 12.83
N SER A 199 -33.49 -5.56 12.04
CA SER A 199 -33.38 -5.47 10.58
C SER A 199 -34.58 -4.79 9.91
N PRO A 200 -35.84 -5.17 10.20
CA PRO A 200 -37.02 -4.47 9.66
C PRO A 200 -37.09 -3.00 10.07
N ALA A 201 -36.49 -2.61 11.20
CA ALA A 201 -36.54 -1.24 11.68
C ALA A 201 -35.59 -0.30 10.93
N LEU A 202 -34.47 -0.83 10.44
CA LEU A 202 -33.45 -0.07 9.73
C LEU A 202 -33.57 -0.15 8.20
N ALA A 203 -34.19 -1.21 7.68
CA ALA A 203 -34.38 -1.41 6.24
C ALA A 203 -35.07 -0.22 5.51
N PRO A 204 -36.11 0.45 6.07
CA PRO A 204 -36.72 1.63 5.43
C PRO A 204 -35.75 2.80 5.20
N PHE A 205 -34.66 2.86 5.97
CA PHE A 205 -33.64 3.89 5.83
C PHE A 205 -32.56 3.54 4.78
N GLY A 206 -32.63 2.34 4.18
CA GLY A 206 -31.62 1.83 3.24
C GLY A 206 -30.38 1.24 3.93
N VAL A 207 -30.46 0.97 5.23
CA VAL A 207 -29.36 0.39 6.00
C VAL A 207 -29.28 -1.11 5.71
N THR A 208 -28.09 -1.57 5.32
CA THR A 208 -27.81 -2.99 5.12
C THR A 208 -27.13 -3.56 6.36
N LEU A 209 -27.68 -4.65 6.89
CA LEU A 209 -27.10 -5.40 7.99
C LEU A 209 -26.56 -6.72 7.47
N THR A 210 -25.35 -7.09 7.88
CA THR A 210 -24.67 -8.34 7.56
C THR A 210 -24.35 -9.08 8.85
N GLU A 211 -23.93 -10.34 8.78
CA GLU A 211 -23.48 -11.09 9.96
C GLU A 211 -22.29 -10.44 10.69
N GLU A 212 -21.60 -9.50 10.03
CA GLU A 212 -20.43 -8.79 10.52
C GLU A 212 -20.75 -7.41 11.09
N GLY A 213 -21.94 -6.86 10.81
CA GLY A 213 -22.44 -5.64 11.42
C GLY A 213 -23.33 -4.80 10.49
N VAL A 214 -23.18 -3.48 10.59
CA VAL A 214 -23.82 -2.51 9.70
C VAL A 214 -22.87 -2.25 8.55
N ARG A 215 -23.36 -2.37 7.32
CA ARG A 215 -22.57 -2.01 6.14
C ARG A 215 -22.57 -0.51 5.93
N VAL A 216 -21.39 0.10 5.97
CA VAL A 216 -21.17 1.45 5.44
C VAL A 216 -21.04 1.33 3.92
N PRO A 217 -21.97 1.89 3.12
CA PRO A 217 -21.89 1.79 1.67
C PRO A 217 -20.69 2.54 1.09
N ARG A 218 -20.12 2.02 0.00
CA ARG A 218 -19.09 2.71 -0.78
C ARG A 218 -19.73 3.75 -1.69
N GLY A 219 -19.23 4.99 -1.64
CA GLY A 219 -19.53 6.04 -2.61
C GLY A 219 -18.64 5.94 -3.85
N ALA A 220 -18.80 6.88 -4.79
CA ALA A 220 -17.86 6.98 -5.90
C ALA A 220 -16.46 7.37 -5.41
N ASP A 221 -15.44 6.75 -5.96
CA ASP A 221 -14.04 7.09 -5.64
C ASP A 221 -13.71 8.51 -6.12
N GLN A 222 -12.81 9.17 -5.40
CA GLN A 222 -12.28 10.48 -5.73
C GLN A 222 -10.87 10.30 -6.31
N ASP A 223 -10.82 10.00 -7.60
CA ASP A 223 -9.59 9.89 -8.38
C ASP A 223 -8.85 11.23 -8.41
N ALA A 224 -7.52 11.16 -8.50
CA ALA A 224 -6.72 12.34 -8.76
C ALA A 224 -6.82 12.73 -10.24
N ARG A 225 -6.68 14.02 -10.52
CA ARG A 225 -6.61 14.52 -11.89
C ARG A 225 -5.39 13.97 -12.65
N ASN A 226 -5.52 13.87 -13.96
CA ASN A 226 -4.42 13.39 -14.81
C ASN A 226 -3.24 14.37 -14.91
N GLY A 227 -3.48 15.68 -14.72
CA GLY A 227 -2.48 16.73 -14.95
C GLY A 227 -1.86 17.33 -13.67
N GLY A 228 -0.77 18.07 -13.83
CA GLY A 228 -0.09 18.75 -12.72
C GLY A 228 0.97 17.90 -12.02
N GLN A 229 1.33 16.77 -12.61
CA GLN A 229 2.35 15.86 -12.11
C GLN A 229 3.63 16.01 -12.93
N TRP A 230 4.70 16.46 -12.29
CA TRP A 230 5.96 16.79 -12.94
C TRP A 230 7.13 16.60 -11.99
N GLY A 231 8.32 16.52 -12.55
CA GLY A 231 9.54 16.57 -11.76
C GLY A 231 10.75 17.00 -12.56
N PHE A 232 11.78 17.40 -11.82
CA PHE A 232 13.13 17.66 -12.30
C PHE A 232 14.15 16.95 -11.42
N SER A 233 15.22 16.43 -12.02
CA SER A 233 16.42 16.02 -11.32
C SER A 233 17.67 16.63 -11.96
N LEU A 234 18.70 16.81 -11.14
CA LEU A 234 20.02 17.22 -11.56
C LEU A 234 21.04 16.26 -10.93
N HIS A 235 21.88 15.65 -11.74
CA HIS A 235 22.91 14.72 -11.31
C HIS A 235 24.27 15.35 -11.56
N TRP A 236 25.13 15.35 -10.54
CA TRP A 236 26.45 15.93 -10.59
C TRP A 236 27.50 14.92 -10.12
N TYR A 237 28.31 14.45 -11.05
CA TYR A 237 29.44 13.58 -10.79
C TYR A 237 30.67 14.40 -10.39
N VAL A 238 31.24 14.09 -9.22
CA VAL A 238 32.42 14.74 -8.65
C VAL A 238 33.59 13.78 -8.68
N GLU A 239 34.39 13.87 -9.74
CA GLU A 239 35.54 12.98 -10.00
C GLU A 239 36.51 12.84 -8.80
N PRO A 240 36.92 13.92 -8.09
CA PRO A 240 37.83 13.78 -6.95
C PRO A 240 37.28 12.94 -5.78
N LEU A 241 35.96 12.79 -5.70
CA LEU A 241 35.28 12.01 -4.68
C LEU A 241 34.79 10.66 -5.19
N ASP A 242 34.89 10.38 -6.50
CA ASP A 242 34.25 9.22 -7.13
C ASP A 242 32.79 9.06 -6.65
N THR A 243 32.06 10.18 -6.69
CA THR A 243 30.73 10.31 -6.10
C THR A 243 29.81 11.09 -7.04
N GLU A 244 28.62 10.54 -7.31
CA GLU A 244 27.52 11.26 -7.93
C GLU A 244 26.60 11.81 -6.85
N PHE A 245 26.17 13.07 -6.99
CA PHE A 245 25.14 13.70 -6.18
C PHE A 245 23.91 13.98 -7.03
N GLY A 246 22.72 13.67 -6.51
CA GLY A 246 21.45 14.01 -7.15
C GLY A 246 20.66 15.05 -6.36
N LEU A 247 20.02 15.98 -7.09
CA LEU A 247 19.05 16.94 -6.56
C LEU A 247 17.70 16.71 -7.26
N PHE A 248 16.62 16.63 -6.51
CA PHE A 248 15.30 16.31 -7.04
C PHE A 248 14.23 17.29 -6.55
N ALA A 249 13.30 17.65 -7.44
CA ALA A 249 12.09 18.37 -7.10
C ALA A 249 10.91 17.85 -7.94
N ALA A 250 9.80 17.47 -7.29
CA ALA A 250 8.63 16.96 -7.98
C ALA A 250 7.31 17.39 -7.32
N ASN A 251 6.26 17.44 -8.13
CA ASN A 251 4.87 17.47 -7.67
C ASN A 251 4.17 16.24 -8.24
N TYR A 252 3.52 15.46 -7.38
CA TYR A 252 2.80 14.25 -7.77
C TYR A 252 1.48 14.14 -7.00
N HIS A 253 0.62 13.22 -7.40
CA HIS A 253 -0.61 12.92 -6.66
C HIS A 253 -0.45 11.59 -5.93
N SER A 254 -1.25 11.31 -4.90
CA SER A 254 -1.18 10.00 -4.27
C SER A 254 -1.49 8.90 -5.29
N ARG A 255 -0.80 7.77 -5.17
CA ARG A 255 -1.10 6.54 -5.92
C ARG A 255 -1.83 5.56 -5.01
N SER A 256 -1.63 5.67 -3.70
CA SER A 256 -2.33 4.86 -2.71
C SER A 256 -3.70 5.47 -2.37
N PRO A 257 -4.72 4.63 -2.17
CA PRO A 257 -6.02 5.09 -1.73
C PRO A 257 -6.02 5.47 -0.25
N TYR A 258 -6.66 6.59 0.06
CA TYR A 258 -6.99 7.02 1.41
C TYR A 258 -8.47 6.77 1.69
N LEU A 259 -8.78 6.30 2.90
CA LEU A 259 -10.15 6.14 3.36
C LEU A 259 -10.72 7.51 3.72
N ASP A 260 -11.71 7.97 2.97
CA ASP A 260 -12.52 9.16 3.23
C ASP A 260 -13.97 8.76 3.56
N THR A 261 -14.73 9.63 4.21
CA THR A 261 -16.13 9.36 4.60
C THR A 261 -17.06 10.54 4.34
N VAL A 262 -18.32 10.23 3.99
CA VAL A 262 -19.42 11.20 3.91
C VAL A 262 -20.38 10.93 5.06
N SER A 263 -20.70 11.96 5.83
CA SER A 263 -21.62 11.83 6.97
C SER A 263 -23.04 11.49 6.52
N SER A 264 -23.77 10.80 7.38
CA SER A 264 -25.20 10.51 7.21
C SER A 264 -26.02 11.76 6.90
N ARG A 265 -27.13 11.60 6.17
CA ARG A 265 -28.21 12.60 6.07
C ARG A 265 -28.92 12.88 7.41
N TYR A 266 -28.63 12.11 8.45
CA TYR A 266 -29.15 12.22 9.81
C TYR A 266 -28.05 12.45 10.86
N TYR A 267 -26.92 13.00 10.42
CA TYR A 267 -25.75 13.20 11.26
C TYR A 267 -26.02 14.22 12.37
N ALA A 268 -26.51 15.40 12.00
CA ALA A 268 -26.76 16.54 12.88
C ALA A 268 -28.24 16.76 13.23
N ASN A 269 -29.14 15.94 12.69
CA ASN A 269 -30.58 16.02 12.94
C ASN A 269 -31.17 14.73 13.49
N SER A 270 -32.41 14.79 13.97
CA SER A 270 -33.19 13.67 14.48
C SER A 270 -34.42 13.35 13.63
N GLY A 271 -34.41 13.71 12.34
CA GLY A 271 -35.54 13.50 11.43
C GLY A 271 -35.96 12.03 11.29
N PHE A 272 -35.05 11.09 11.56
CA PHE A 272 -35.31 9.65 11.60
C PHE A 272 -36.10 9.18 12.83
N ALA A 273 -36.14 9.97 13.92
CA ALA A 273 -36.60 9.51 15.24
C ALA A 273 -38.02 8.93 15.22
N ARG A 274 -38.98 9.66 14.61
CA ARG A 274 -40.38 9.25 14.56
C ARG A 274 -40.57 7.92 13.84
N GLU A 275 -39.97 7.79 12.67
CA GLU A 275 -40.07 6.57 11.86
C GLU A 275 -39.34 5.41 12.54
N LEU A 276 -38.12 5.64 13.04
CA LEU A 276 -37.34 4.62 13.73
C LEU A 276 -38.08 4.06 14.96
N CYS A 277 -38.61 4.93 15.82
CA CYS A 277 -39.41 4.53 16.98
C CYS A 277 -40.69 3.79 16.57
N GLY A 278 -41.37 4.25 15.51
CA GLY A 278 -42.53 3.57 14.95
C GLY A 278 -42.22 2.16 14.50
N ASN A 279 -41.09 1.96 13.81
CA ASN A 279 -40.68 0.66 13.30
C ASN A 279 -40.37 -0.36 14.41
N VAL A 280 -39.89 0.10 15.57
CA VAL A 280 -39.64 -0.77 16.73
C VAL A 280 -40.82 -0.82 17.72
N GLY A 281 -41.99 -0.27 17.36
CA GLY A 281 -43.19 -0.29 18.18
C GLY A 281 -43.13 0.60 19.43
N VAL A 282 -42.21 1.57 19.49
CA VAL A 282 -42.12 2.53 20.58
C VAL A 282 -43.11 3.67 20.33
N ALA A 283 -44.06 3.84 21.25
CA ALA A 283 -45.02 4.95 21.19
C ALA A 283 -44.29 6.30 21.12
N LEU A 284 -44.81 7.23 20.30
CA LEU A 284 -44.16 8.52 20.05
C LEU A 284 -43.87 9.32 21.34
N ALA A 285 -44.75 9.22 22.34
CA ALA A 285 -44.56 9.83 23.66
C ALA A 285 -43.30 9.32 24.40
N ASN A 286 -42.90 8.07 24.15
CA ASN A 286 -41.73 7.44 24.77
C ASN A 286 -40.49 7.47 23.86
N CYS A 287 -40.60 7.98 22.63
CA CYS A 287 -39.53 7.93 21.64
C CYS A 287 -38.26 8.67 22.09
N GLY A 288 -38.40 9.84 22.73
CA GLY A 288 -37.25 10.58 23.29
C GLY A 288 -36.51 9.80 24.37
N ALA A 289 -37.24 9.17 25.29
CA ALA A 289 -36.65 8.32 26.34
C ALA A 289 -35.97 7.08 25.75
N PHE A 290 -36.59 6.46 24.74
CA PHE A 290 -35.99 5.33 24.03
C PHE A 290 -34.69 5.73 23.33
N LEU A 291 -34.66 6.82 22.57
CA LEU A 291 -33.46 7.30 21.88
C LEU A 291 -32.34 7.74 22.84
N ALA A 292 -32.69 8.14 24.06
CA ALA A 292 -31.71 8.41 25.12
C ALA A 292 -31.19 7.13 25.80
N SER A 293 -31.89 6.00 25.69
CA SER A 293 -31.44 4.70 26.23
C SER A 293 -30.30 4.11 25.41
N SER A 294 -29.57 3.16 26.00
CA SER A 294 -28.49 2.43 25.31
C SER A 294 -28.95 1.80 24.01
N ASN A 295 -30.12 1.13 24.01
CA ASN A 295 -30.66 0.47 22.82
C ASN A 295 -31.02 1.47 21.71
N GLY A 296 -31.62 2.60 22.07
CA GLY A 296 -31.96 3.63 21.10
C GLY A 296 -30.73 4.31 20.51
N GLN A 297 -29.69 4.56 21.33
CA GLN A 297 -28.40 5.08 20.85
C GLN A 297 -27.68 4.10 19.93
N THR A 298 -27.70 2.79 20.24
CA THR A 298 -27.15 1.76 19.34
C THR A 298 -27.89 1.74 18.01
N LEU A 299 -29.22 1.82 18.03
CA LEU A 299 -30.03 1.79 16.81
C LEU A 299 -29.86 3.05 15.95
N ALA A 300 -29.85 4.23 16.59
CA ALA A 300 -29.56 5.51 15.93
C ALA A 300 -28.14 5.54 15.36
N GLY A 301 -27.16 4.99 16.09
CA GLY A 301 -25.78 4.83 15.63
C GLY A 301 -25.70 3.94 14.40
N ALA A 302 -26.34 2.76 14.42
CA ALA A 302 -26.41 1.86 13.28
C ALA A 302 -27.05 2.54 12.05
N LEU A 303 -28.14 3.28 12.26
CA LEU A 303 -28.77 4.08 11.21
C LEU A 303 -27.80 5.10 10.61
N ARG A 304 -27.08 5.86 11.45
CA ARG A 304 -26.10 6.84 10.97
C ARG A 304 -24.96 6.18 10.21
N MET A 305 -24.40 5.07 10.70
CA MET A 305 -23.34 4.34 10.00
C MET A 305 -23.81 3.84 8.63
N GLY A 306 -24.96 3.17 8.57
CA GLY A 306 -25.49 2.57 7.34
C GLY A 306 -26.06 3.56 6.33
N THR A 307 -26.23 4.82 6.73
CA THR A 307 -26.62 5.92 5.82
C THR A 307 -25.48 6.93 5.57
N SER A 308 -24.31 6.70 6.16
CA SER A 308 -23.06 7.34 5.79
C SER A 308 -22.43 6.62 4.59
N GLN A 309 -21.37 7.17 4.01
CA GLN A 309 -20.60 6.50 2.96
C GLN A 309 -19.12 6.53 3.26
N TYR A 310 -18.37 5.60 2.67
CA TYR A 310 -16.91 5.70 2.57
C TYR A 310 -16.48 5.78 1.10
N ARG A 311 -15.31 6.35 0.83
CA ARG A 311 -14.76 6.51 -0.53
C ARG A 311 -13.26 6.25 -0.51
N ALA A 312 -12.71 5.76 -1.62
CA ALA A 312 -11.27 5.87 -1.85
C ALA A 312 -10.98 7.28 -2.39
N GLN A 313 -10.04 7.98 -1.77
CA GLN A 313 -9.59 9.31 -2.17
C GLN A 313 -8.10 9.28 -2.49
N TYR A 314 -7.68 10.01 -3.52
CA TYR A 314 -6.27 10.12 -3.91
C TYR A 314 -5.81 11.58 -3.82
N PRO A 315 -5.22 12.00 -2.68
CA PRO A 315 -4.86 13.40 -2.47
C PRO A 315 -3.87 13.94 -3.52
N GLU A 316 -4.17 15.11 -4.07
CA GLU A 316 -3.37 15.75 -5.11
C GLU A 316 -2.20 16.60 -4.56
N ASP A 317 -1.34 17.11 -5.45
CA ASP A 317 -0.32 18.14 -5.19
C ASP A 317 0.60 17.87 -3.99
N ILE A 318 1.17 16.67 -3.94
CA ILE A 318 2.21 16.30 -2.98
C ILE A 318 3.55 16.77 -3.54
N ARG A 319 4.21 17.66 -2.80
CA ARG A 319 5.54 18.19 -3.15
C ARG A 319 6.61 17.30 -2.56
N LEU A 320 7.64 17.04 -3.35
CA LEU A 320 8.78 16.19 -3.00
C LEU A 320 10.08 16.91 -3.34
N TYR A 321 11.00 16.95 -2.39
CA TYR A 321 12.37 17.40 -2.59
C TYR A 321 13.32 16.29 -2.17
N GLY A 322 14.37 16.08 -2.95
CA GLY A 322 15.29 14.96 -2.77
C GLY A 322 16.74 15.34 -2.89
N LEU A 323 17.59 14.67 -2.11
CA LEU A 323 19.03 14.66 -2.26
C LEU A 323 19.48 13.19 -2.31
N THR A 324 20.39 12.86 -3.21
CA THR A 324 21.05 11.55 -3.24
C THR A 324 22.55 11.67 -3.30
N PHE A 325 23.24 10.61 -2.89
CA PHE A 325 24.62 10.38 -3.28
C PHE A 325 24.84 8.91 -3.62
N ALA A 326 25.77 8.63 -4.53
CA ALA A 326 26.22 7.29 -4.87
C ALA A 326 27.75 7.30 -5.01
N THR A 327 28.45 6.40 -4.33
CA THR A 327 29.91 6.34 -4.33
C THR A 327 30.42 4.90 -4.23
N THR A 328 31.64 4.67 -4.73
CA THR A 328 32.36 3.41 -4.54
C THR A 328 33.49 3.60 -3.53
N LEU A 329 33.41 2.87 -2.41
CA LEU A 329 34.46 2.88 -1.41
C LEU A 329 35.70 2.12 -1.91
N ARG A 330 36.87 2.45 -1.34
CA ARG A 330 38.17 1.83 -1.70
C ARG A 330 38.21 0.30 -1.56
N ASN A 331 37.34 -0.28 -0.73
CA ASN A 331 37.20 -1.72 -0.55
C ASN A 331 36.27 -2.38 -1.58
N GLY A 332 35.80 -1.64 -2.58
CA GLY A 332 34.88 -2.10 -3.63
C GLY A 332 33.40 -2.02 -3.27
N ALA A 333 33.05 -1.50 -2.08
CA ALA A 333 31.67 -1.41 -1.66
C ALA A 333 30.98 -0.22 -2.33
N ALA A 334 29.88 -0.48 -3.04
CA ALA A 334 29.01 0.58 -3.53
C ALA A 334 28.12 1.04 -2.38
N VAL A 335 28.13 2.33 -2.07
CA VAL A 335 27.31 2.96 -1.03
C VAL A 335 26.49 4.06 -1.65
N GLN A 336 25.19 4.02 -1.39
CA GLN A 336 24.24 5.00 -1.88
C GLN A 336 23.42 5.52 -0.71
N GLY A 337 23.01 6.78 -0.78
CA GLY A 337 22.12 7.37 0.21
C GLY A 337 21.12 8.31 -0.42
N GLU A 338 19.97 8.41 0.22
CA GLU A 338 18.85 9.20 -0.25
C GLU A 338 18.17 9.89 0.95
N LEU A 339 17.87 11.17 0.77
CA LEU A 339 17.07 11.98 1.68
C LEU A 339 15.91 12.58 0.88
N SER A 340 14.69 12.28 1.29
CA SER A 340 13.48 12.86 0.70
C SER A 340 12.68 13.64 1.74
N TYR A 341 12.14 14.78 1.34
CA TYR A 341 11.32 15.66 2.17
C TYR A 341 10.03 16.02 1.45
N ARG A 342 8.91 15.83 2.14
CA ARG A 342 7.57 16.20 1.70
C ARG A 342 6.97 17.16 2.71
N PRO A 343 6.83 18.46 2.41
CA PRO A 343 6.26 19.42 3.35
C PRO A 343 4.75 19.24 3.56
N ASN A 344 4.08 18.47 2.70
CA ASN A 344 2.62 18.37 2.70
C ASN A 344 2.10 16.97 2.37
N MET A 345 2.80 15.94 2.86
CA MET A 345 2.41 14.54 2.65
C MET A 345 1.08 14.23 3.34
N PRO A 346 0.09 13.67 2.64
CA PRO A 346 -1.11 13.17 3.27
C PRO A 346 -0.78 11.99 4.21
N VAL A 347 -1.26 12.05 5.45
CA VAL A 347 -1.13 10.96 6.42
C VAL A 347 -2.53 10.54 6.85
N GLN A 348 -2.86 9.27 6.61
CA GLN A 348 -4.17 8.68 6.86
C GLN A 348 -4.52 8.71 8.35
N LEU A 349 -5.65 9.32 8.69
CA LEU A 349 -6.26 9.23 10.02
C LEU A 349 -6.61 7.77 10.31
N ASN A 350 -6.54 7.38 11.58
CA ASN A 350 -6.92 6.03 11.98
C ASN A 350 -8.33 5.69 11.48
N GLY A 351 -8.46 4.56 10.79
CA GLY A 351 -9.72 4.15 10.18
C GLY A 351 -10.85 3.94 11.20
N ASN A 352 -10.54 3.43 12.40
CA ASN A 352 -11.54 3.24 13.45
C ASN A 352 -11.99 4.59 14.03
N ASP A 353 -11.07 5.52 14.31
CA ASP A 353 -11.44 6.89 14.75
C ASP A 353 -12.30 7.61 13.70
N LEU A 354 -11.98 7.44 12.41
CA LEU A 354 -12.74 7.97 11.28
C LEU A 354 -14.15 7.39 11.23
N LEU A 355 -14.31 6.08 11.37
CA LEU A 355 -15.62 5.43 11.35
C LEU A 355 -16.44 5.74 12.61
N GLN A 356 -15.83 5.72 13.80
CA GLN A 356 -16.51 6.12 15.04
C GLN A 356 -16.98 7.58 15.00
N SER A 357 -16.28 8.45 14.23
CA SER A 357 -16.71 9.84 14.06
C SER A 357 -18.11 9.96 13.45
N LEU A 358 -18.51 9.02 12.57
CA LEU A 358 -19.80 9.02 11.88
C LEU A 358 -21.03 8.85 12.80
N LEU A 359 -20.82 8.45 14.05
CA LEU A 359 -21.89 8.36 15.05
C LEU A 359 -22.38 9.73 15.56
N ASN A 360 -21.61 10.79 15.30
CA ASN A 360 -21.80 12.13 15.88
C ASN A 360 -21.88 12.11 17.42
N ALA A 361 -20.96 11.37 18.05
CA ALA A 361 -20.87 11.25 19.50
C ALA A 361 -19.48 11.76 19.95
N PRO A 362 -19.39 12.90 20.68
CA PRO A 362 -18.11 13.51 21.06
C PRO A 362 -17.16 12.57 21.81
N GLY A 363 -17.69 11.73 22.69
CA GLY A 363 -16.88 10.77 23.47
C GLY A 363 -16.47 9.49 22.73
N ARG A 364 -16.78 9.34 21.43
CA ARG A 364 -16.50 8.10 20.66
C ARG A 364 -15.30 8.19 19.73
N SER A 365 -14.83 9.40 19.42
CA SER A 365 -13.70 9.61 18.51
C SER A 365 -13.04 10.95 18.80
N PRO A 366 -11.69 11.03 18.78
CA PRO A 366 -10.98 12.31 18.89
C PRO A 366 -11.37 13.30 17.79
N LEU A 367 -11.85 12.81 16.64
CA LEU A 367 -12.28 13.67 15.53
C LEU A 367 -13.58 14.44 15.81
N ASN A 368 -14.41 13.95 16.74
CA ASN A 368 -15.63 14.64 17.17
C ASN A 368 -15.39 15.50 18.41
N ALA A 369 -14.54 15.05 19.34
CA ALA A 369 -14.26 15.74 20.60
C ALA A 369 -13.71 17.15 20.39
N ASP A 370 -12.81 17.31 19.41
CA ASP A 370 -12.17 18.59 19.09
C ASP A 370 -12.90 19.39 17.99
N GLY A 371 -14.10 18.95 17.59
CA GLY A 371 -14.88 19.59 16.52
C GLY A 371 -14.23 19.54 15.13
N LEU A 372 -13.21 18.69 14.96
CA LEU A 372 -12.49 18.55 13.69
C LEU A 372 -13.41 18.06 12.58
N ARG A 373 -14.32 17.12 12.89
CA ARG A 373 -15.42 16.76 12.01
C ARG A 373 -16.60 17.71 12.24
N PRO A 374 -17.02 18.47 11.22
CA PRO A 374 -18.18 19.33 11.33
C PRO A 374 -19.47 18.54 11.59
N ALA A 375 -20.33 19.07 12.47
CA ALA A 375 -21.67 18.54 12.75
C ALA A 375 -22.67 18.87 11.63
N THR A 376 -22.41 18.38 10.41
CA THR A 376 -23.21 18.65 9.23
C THR A 376 -23.61 17.37 8.49
N ASP A 377 -24.83 17.38 7.94
CA ASP A 377 -25.39 16.26 7.19
C ASP A 377 -24.78 16.17 5.78
N ASN A 378 -24.66 14.95 5.22
CA ASN A 378 -24.19 14.69 3.84
C ASN A 378 -22.86 15.40 3.49
N THR A 379 -21.95 15.50 4.46
CA THR A 379 -20.72 16.28 4.31
C THR A 379 -19.51 15.37 4.19
N PRO A 380 -18.71 15.52 3.13
CA PRO A 380 -17.38 14.91 3.01
C PRO A 380 -16.46 15.26 4.18
N PHE A 381 -15.61 14.32 4.59
CA PHE A 381 -14.59 14.55 5.61
C PHE A 381 -13.31 13.80 5.26
N ASP A 382 -12.34 14.54 4.70
CA ASP A 382 -11.04 14.02 4.29
C ASP A 382 -10.42 13.17 5.41
N GLY A 383 -10.19 11.89 5.13
CA GLY A 383 -9.64 10.96 6.11
C GLY A 383 -8.13 11.07 6.29
N TYR A 384 -7.51 12.18 5.91
CA TYR A 384 -6.08 12.41 6.05
C TYR A 384 -5.80 13.81 6.55
N ARG A 385 -4.60 14.01 7.09
CA ARG A 385 -4.06 15.34 7.38
C ARG A 385 -2.71 15.48 6.72
N ARG A 386 -2.39 16.66 6.19
CA ARG A 386 -1.08 16.91 5.60
C ARG A 386 -0.06 17.15 6.69
N LYS A 387 1.04 16.41 6.62
CA LYS A 387 2.17 16.45 7.55
C LYS A 387 3.48 16.65 6.80
N GLU A 388 4.45 17.16 7.51
CA GLU A 388 5.83 17.17 7.05
C GLU A 388 6.41 15.78 7.25
N VAL A 389 6.97 15.18 6.20
CA VAL A 389 7.56 13.84 6.27
C VAL A 389 8.95 13.88 5.64
N THR A 390 9.94 13.47 6.43
CA THR A 390 11.33 13.30 5.99
C THR A 390 11.68 11.83 6.05
N GLN A 391 12.20 11.27 4.96
CA GLN A 391 12.71 9.90 4.91
C GLN A 391 14.18 9.93 4.49
N ALA A 392 15.01 9.21 5.23
CA ALA A 392 16.43 9.06 4.94
C ALA A 392 16.78 7.58 4.87
N GLN A 393 17.59 7.17 3.90
CA GLN A 393 18.05 5.79 3.75
C GLN A 393 19.45 5.71 3.19
N ILE A 394 20.17 4.67 3.60
CA ILE A 394 21.53 4.36 3.13
C ILE A 394 21.57 2.88 2.79
N SER A 395 22.00 2.62 1.56
CA SER A 395 22.18 1.31 0.97
C SER A 395 23.67 1.01 0.78
N ALA A 396 24.06 -0.24 0.97
CA ALA A 396 25.41 -0.71 0.69
C ALA A 396 25.37 -2.07 0.00
N VAL A 397 26.19 -2.24 -1.03
CA VAL A 397 26.39 -3.50 -1.75
C VAL A 397 27.87 -3.84 -1.73
N GLN A 398 28.20 -5.04 -1.28
CA GLN A 398 29.57 -5.55 -1.23
C GLN A 398 29.63 -6.98 -1.72
N ALA A 399 30.58 -7.24 -2.63
CA ALA A 399 30.91 -8.58 -3.06
C ALA A 399 32.12 -9.11 -2.27
N PHE A 400 31.99 -10.32 -1.75
CA PHE A 400 33.08 -11.06 -1.12
C PHE A 400 33.42 -12.28 -1.97
N SER A 401 34.70 -12.49 -2.24
CA SER A 401 35.16 -13.67 -2.99
C SER A 401 35.36 -14.86 -2.06
N GLN A 402 35.10 -16.08 -2.55
CA GLN A 402 35.49 -17.34 -1.90
C GLN A 402 34.91 -17.51 -0.48
N VAL A 403 33.59 -17.36 -0.31
CA VAL A 403 32.91 -17.47 1.00
C VAL A 403 32.10 -18.76 1.06
N MET A 404 32.32 -19.59 2.08
CA MET A 404 31.63 -20.88 2.30
C MET A 404 31.70 -21.84 1.09
N GLY A 405 32.77 -21.77 0.29
CA GLY A 405 32.94 -22.56 -0.92
C GLY A 405 32.24 -21.97 -2.16
N ALA A 406 31.47 -20.89 -2.01
CA ALA A 406 30.92 -20.13 -3.14
C ALA A 406 32.02 -19.30 -3.79
N ASN A 407 31.95 -19.11 -5.11
CA ASN A 407 32.85 -18.21 -5.83
C ASN A 407 32.68 -16.76 -5.34
N GLN A 408 31.43 -16.37 -5.05
CA GLN A 408 31.07 -15.04 -4.60
C GLN A 408 29.91 -15.09 -3.60
N LEU A 409 30.00 -14.26 -2.56
CA LEU A 409 28.88 -13.84 -1.73
C LEU A 409 28.60 -12.36 -2.06
N LEU A 410 27.39 -12.07 -2.51
CA LEU A 410 26.89 -10.71 -2.65
C LEU A 410 26.06 -10.36 -1.42
N LEU A 411 26.51 -9.35 -0.67
CA LEU A 411 25.79 -8.82 0.49
C LEU A 411 25.24 -7.44 0.14
N MET A 412 23.94 -7.28 0.33
CA MET A 412 23.24 -6.01 0.20
C MET A 412 22.60 -5.68 1.54
N GLY A 413 22.66 -4.42 1.94
CA GLY A 413 21.99 -3.94 3.13
C GLY A 413 21.45 -2.55 2.94
N GLU A 414 20.33 -2.26 3.58
CA GLU A 414 19.76 -0.93 3.61
C GLU A 414 19.23 -0.62 5.01
N VAL A 415 19.51 0.58 5.48
CA VAL A 415 18.93 1.14 6.70
C VAL A 415 18.13 2.36 6.32
N GLY A 416 16.88 2.45 6.80
CA GLY A 416 16.00 3.56 6.52
C GLY A 416 15.35 4.09 7.78
N ALA A 417 15.06 5.38 7.80
CA ALA A 417 14.35 6.06 8.87
C ALA A 417 13.35 7.06 8.29
N THR A 418 12.19 7.18 8.93
CA THR A 418 11.16 8.17 8.62
C THR A 418 10.88 9.03 9.85
N TYR A 419 10.85 10.34 9.64
CA TYR A 419 10.40 11.34 10.60
C TYR A 419 9.10 11.99 10.13
N VAL A 420 8.10 12.06 11.00
CA VAL A 420 6.80 12.69 10.74
C VAL A 420 6.61 13.85 11.71
N GLY A 421 6.54 15.06 11.16
CA GLY A 421 6.34 16.31 11.91
C GLY A 421 4.87 16.64 12.16
N GLY A 422 4.62 17.36 13.26
CA GLY A 422 3.33 17.98 13.54
C GLY A 422 2.21 17.03 13.94
N LEU A 423 2.51 15.89 14.57
CA LEU A 423 1.50 14.99 15.13
C LEU A 423 0.83 15.62 16.37
N GLU A 424 -0.49 15.50 16.47
CA GLU A 424 -1.33 16.20 17.47
C GLU A 424 -1.24 15.66 18.91
N GLY A 425 -0.43 14.62 19.14
CA GLY A 425 -0.18 14.07 20.48
C GLY A 425 -1.36 13.26 21.04
N ARG A 426 -1.33 13.01 22.36
CA ARG A 426 -2.30 12.14 23.04
C ARG A 426 -3.70 12.75 23.02
N PHE A 427 -4.71 11.91 22.76
CA PHE A 427 -6.13 12.26 22.62
C PHE A 427 -6.50 13.17 21.43
N GLY A 428 -5.52 13.69 20.69
CA GLY A 428 -5.78 14.33 19.39
C GLY A 428 -5.99 13.29 18.28
N PRO A 429 -6.14 13.75 17.02
CA PRO A 429 -6.15 12.87 15.86
C PRO A 429 -4.95 11.95 15.81
N ARG A 430 -5.23 10.66 15.60
CA ARG A 430 -4.23 9.61 15.45
C ARG A 430 -4.23 9.10 14.03
N TYR A 431 -3.12 8.47 13.64
CA TYR A 431 -2.85 8.15 12.25
C TYR A 431 -2.43 6.68 12.10
N GLY A 432 -2.82 6.08 10.97
CA GLY A 432 -2.52 4.69 10.66
C GLY A 432 -3.17 3.71 11.64
N ARG A 433 -2.44 2.64 11.95
CA ARG A 433 -2.87 1.44 12.68
C ARG A 433 -3.96 0.64 11.97
N SER A 434 -3.74 -0.67 11.84
CA SER A 434 -4.72 -1.56 11.22
C SER A 434 -6.04 -1.54 11.99
N GLY A 435 -7.16 -1.54 11.26
CA GLY A 435 -8.50 -1.62 11.85
C GLY A 435 -8.73 -2.90 12.66
N ALA A 436 -7.89 -3.93 12.46
CA ALA A 436 -7.96 -5.20 13.18
C ALA A 436 -7.71 -5.08 14.70
N TYR A 437 -7.05 -3.99 15.12
CA TYR A 437 -6.75 -3.68 16.52
C TYR A 437 -7.78 -2.76 17.17
N GLY A 438 -8.95 -2.56 16.54
CA GLY A 438 -10.04 -1.80 17.15
C GLY A 438 -9.70 -0.34 17.49
N ASN A 439 -10.47 0.22 18.42
CA ASN A 439 -10.34 1.63 18.83
C ASN A 439 -9.11 1.82 19.71
N GLY A 440 -8.48 2.99 19.64
CA GLY A 440 -7.43 3.36 20.59
C GLY A 440 -7.99 4.08 21.80
N GLU A 441 -7.12 4.37 22.77
CA GLU A 441 -7.45 5.09 24.00
C GLU A 441 -8.28 6.36 23.73
N LEU A 442 -9.34 6.57 24.52
CA LEU A 442 -10.17 7.77 24.51
C LEU A 442 -9.96 8.57 25.79
N ALA A 443 -10.32 9.86 25.79
CA ALA A 443 -10.20 10.73 26.96
C ALA A 443 -10.93 10.16 28.19
N ASP A 444 -12.11 9.55 27.96
CA ASP A 444 -12.71 8.60 28.90
C ASP A 444 -12.51 7.18 28.35
N ASN A 445 -11.44 6.54 28.81
CA ASN A 445 -11.08 5.22 28.29
C ASN A 445 -12.05 4.11 28.70
N SER A 446 -12.92 4.35 29.69
CA SER A 446 -13.98 3.39 30.05
C SER A 446 -14.93 3.14 28.87
N LEU A 447 -15.12 4.15 28.00
CA LEU A 447 -15.90 4.03 26.78
C LEU A 447 -15.23 3.13 25.75
N CYS A 448 -13.91 3.21 25.56
CA CYS A 448 -13.18 2.32 24.65
C CYS A 448 -13.29 0.87 25.13
N LEU A 449 -13.03 0.63 26.41
CA LEU A 449 -13.09 -0.69 27.03
C LEU A 449 -14.50 -1.31 26.92
N ALA A 450 -15.55 -0.49 27.04
CA ALA A 450 -16.93 -0.95 26.94
C ALA A 450 -17.36 -1.34 25.51
N ILE A 451 -16.67 -0.85 24.48
CA ILE A 451 -17.14 -0.95 23.09
C ILE A 451 -16.17 -1.73 22.19
N SER A 452 -14.94 -1.96 22.65
CA SER A 452 -13.91 -2.66 21.90
C SER A 452 -14.02 -4.18 22.06
N LYS A 453 -13.87 -4.91 20.96
CA LYS A 453 -13.66 -6.36 20.97
C LYS A 453 -12.21 -6.74 21.33
N SER A 454 -11.31 -5.76 21.36
CA SER A 454 -9.93 -5.89 21.81
C SER A 454 -9.61 -4.84 22.89
N PRO A 455 -10.06 -5.04 24.14
CA PRO A 455 -9.82 -4.08 25.23
C PRO A 455 -8.33 -3.81 25.51
N GLY A 456 -7.44 -4.76 25.18
CA GLY A 456 -5.99 -4.58 25.30
C GLY A 456 -5.41 -3.51 24.37
N ASP A 457 -6.10 -3.21 23.26
CA ASP A 457 -5.66 -2.24 22.24
C ASP A 457 -6.23 -0.83 22.47
N CYS A 458 -7.00 -0.65 23.56
CA CYS A 458 -7.49 0.65 24.06
C CYS A 458 -6.37 1.46 24.72
N ASN A 459 -5.27 1.63 24.00
CA ASN A 459 -4.05 2.34 24.35
C ASN A 459 -3.66 3.34 23.23
N ASP A 460 -2.54 4.03 23.38
CA ASP A 460 -1.99 4.99 22.41
C ASP A 460 -0.87 4.41 21.53
N GLU A 461 -0.76 3.08 21.45
CA GLU A 461 0.27 2.36 20.69
C GLU A 461 -0.23 1.90 19.31
N GLY A 462 0.72 1.55 18.43
CA GLY A 462 0.46 1.08 17.06
C GLY A 462 0.12 2.17 16.03
N PHE A 463 0.03 3.43 16.47
CA PHE A 463 -0.21 4.60 15.61
C PHE A 463 1.11 5.18 15.08
N VAL A 464 1.04 5.95 13.98
CA VAL A 464 2.20 6.64 13.41
C VAL A 464 2.95 7.42 14.50
N THR A 465 4.25 7.15 14.61
CA THR A 465 5.14 7.81 15.57
C THR A 465 5.94 8.93 14.90
N PRO A 466 6.44 9.92 15.67
CA PRO A 466 7.28 10.97 15.11
C PRO A 466 8.55 10.45 14.45
N PHE A 467 9.10 9.34 14.93
CA PHE A 467 10.28 8.70 14.38
C PHE A 467 10.06 7.20 14.26
N SER A 468 10.52 6.63 13.16
CA SER A 468 10.51 5.19 12.90
C SER A 468 11.72 4.78 12.05
N TRP A 469 12.24 3.57 12.24
CA TRP A 469 13.37 3.07 11.47
C TRP A 469 13.41 1.55 11.40
N GLY A 470 14.11 1.05 10.39
CA GLY A 470 14.31 -0.36 10.17
C GLY A 470 15.48 -0.63 9.22
N TYR A 471 15.75 -1.92 9.00
CA TYR A 471 16.78 -2.34 8.05
C TYR A 471 16.37 -3.58 7.28
N ARG A 472 17.01 -3.76 6.13
CA ARG A 472 16.84 -4.87 5.20
C ARG A 472 18.22 -5.41 4.84
N LEU A 473 18.37 -6.73 4.77
CA LEU A 473 19.61 -7.40 4.40
C LEU A 473 19.28 -8.49 3.38
N ARG A 474 20.13 -8.66 2.38
CA ARG A 474 20.09 -9.77 1.45
C ARG A 474 21.50 -10.31 1.22
N ALA A 475 21.66 -11.62 1.39
CA ALA A 475 22.87 -12.35 1.10
C ALA A 475 22.57 -13.36 -0.02
N THR A 476 23.39 -13.38 -1.06
CA THR A 476 23.28 -14.35 -2.17
C THR A 476 24.64 -14.97 -2.43
N TRP A 477 24.71 -16.29 -2.34
CA TRP A 477 25.91 -17.05 -2.69
C TRP A 477 25.83 -17.51 -4.15
N SER A 478 26.95 -17.52 -4.85
CA SER A 478 27.02 -17.96 -6.25
C SER A 478 27.98 -19.13 -6.40
N TYR A 479 27.44 -20.28 -6.80
CA TYR A 479 28.16 -21.51 -7.14
C TYR A 479 28.00 -21.78 -8.64
N PRO A 480 28.76 -21.09 -9.50
CA PRO A 480 28.70 -21.30 -10.94
C PRO A 480 29.23 -22.69 -11.30
N ASN A 481 28.55 -23.38 -12.21
CA ASN A 481 28.93 -24.70 -12.73
C ASN A 481 29.30 -25.74 -11.64
N LEU A 482 28.65 -25.70 -10.46
CA LEU A 482 28.88 -26.71 -9.42
C LEU A 482 28.56 -28.12 -9.95
N ILE A 483 27.55 -28.19 -10.82
CA ILE A 483 27.27 -29.30 -11.71
C ILE A 483 27.37 -28.74 -13.13
N GLN A 484 27.85 -29.51 -14.11
CA GLN A 484 28.10 -29.03 -15.47
C GLN A 484 26.87 -28.32 -16.07
N GLY A 485 27.00 -27.02 -16.34
CA GLY A 485 25.95 -26.17 -16.92
C GLY A 485 24.89 -25.66 -15.93
N LEU A 486 24.95 -26.07 -14.66
CA LEU A 486 24.00 -25.67 -13.62
C LEU A 486 24.66 -24.71 -12.61
N ASP A 487 24.13 -23.50 -12.58
CA ASP A 487 24.47 -22.49 -11.58
C ASP A 487 23.47 -22.57 -10.41
N ILE A 488 24.00 -22.56 -9.19
CA ILE A 488 23.19 -22.62 -7.97
C ILE A 488 23.44 -21.35 -7.16
N ARG A 489 22.35 -20.68 -6.78
CA ARG A 489 22.36 -19.43 -6.00
C ARG A 489 21.47 -19.52 -4.77
N PRO A 490 21.98 -20.03 -3.64
CA PRO A 490 21.30 -19.92 -2.37
C PRO A 490 21.20 -18.45 -1.94
N GLY A 491 20.06 -18.07 -1.37
CA GLY A 491 19.77 -16.72 -0.93
C GLY A 491 19.15 -16.68 0.46
N LEU A 492 19.48 -15.63 1.20
CA LEU A 492 18.87 -15.27 2.47
C LEU A 492 18.47 -13.79 2.40
N ALA A 493 17.22 -13.48 2.73
CA ALA A 493 16.75 -12.12 2.95
C ALA A 493 16.22 -11.98 4.38
N TRP A 494 16.51 -10.85 5.00
CA TRP A 494 16.07 -10.49 6.34
C TRP A 494 15.55 -9.06 6.35
N ALA A 495 14.42 -8.85 7.01
CA ALA A 495 13.85 -7.54 7.26
C ALA A 495 13.54 -7.39 8.75
N HIS A 496 13.78 -6.20 9.29
CA HIS A 496 13.36 -5.86 10.64
C HIS A 496 12.98 -4.38 10.72
N ASP A 497 11.75 -4.13 11.16
CA ASP A 497 11.22 -2.83 11.51
C ASP A 497 11.47 -2.63 13.01
N VAL A 498 12.51 -1.87 13.34
CA VAL A 498 13.09 -1.92 14.68
C VAL A 498 12.26 -1.12 15.67
N LYS A 499 11.86 0.09 15.28
CA LYS A 499 11.13 1.00 16.17
C LYS A 499 10.25 1.93 15.38
N GLY A 500 9.09 2.26 15.95
CA GLY A 500 8.13 3.22 15.45
C GLY A 500 7.26 2.69 14.32
N TYR A 501 6.24 3.48 14.00
CA TYR A 501 5.29 3.22 12.94
C TYR A 501 5.32 4.38 11.95
N SER A 502 5.53 4.11 10.66
CA SER A 502 5.46 5.14 9.61
C SER A 502 4.15 5.04 8.80
N PRO A 503 3.77 6.12 8.09
CA PRO A 503 2.69 6.03 7.12
C PRO A 503 2.95 4.91 6.10
N ALA A 504 1.89 4.21 5.69
CA ALA A 504 1.99 3.11 4.71
C ALA A 504 2.56 3.58 3.36
N ASP A 505 2.36 4.85 3.02
CA ASP A 505 2.78 5.46 1.75
C ASP A 505 4.20 6.08 1.80
N SER A 506 4.92 5.89 2.91
CA SER A 506 6.36 6.14 3.01
C SER A 506 7.13 4.82 3.16
N SER A 507 7.90 4.63 4.25
CA SER A 507 8.67 3.40 4.49
C SER A 507 7.83 2.21 4.96
N GLY A 508 6.60 2.45 5.46
CA GLY A 508 5.72 1.40 5.96
C GLY A 508 6.26 0.57 7.13
N PHE A 509 7.11 1.14 7.99
CA PHE A 509 7.65 0.47 9.17
C PHE A 509 6.55 0.14 10.17
N ASN A 510 6.57 -1.09 10.69
CA ASN A 510 5.69 -1.56 11.76
C ASN A 510 6.53 -2.16 12.88
N GLU A 511 6.68 -1.45 14.00
CA GLU A 511 7.59 -1.80 15.10
C GLU A 511 7.54 -3.28 15.50
N GLY A 512 8.72 -3.90 15.58
CA GLY A 512 8.90 -5.29 15.95
C GLY A 512 8.71 -6.28 14.80
N SER A 513 8.09 -5.87 13.70
CA SER A 513 7.84 -6.75 12.55
C SER A 513 9.14 -7.17 11.87
N ARG A 514 9.26 -8.46 11.58
CA ARG A 514 10.40 -9.07 10.91
C ARG A 514 9.92 -10.01 9.81
N SER A 515 10.77 -10.23 8.83
CA SER A 515 10.57 -11.32 7.88
C SER A 515 11.89 -11.96 7.52
N ILE A 516 11.91 -13.27 7.38
CA ILE A 516 13.04 -14.02 6.86
C ILE A 516 12.60 -14.76 5.60
N SER A 517 13.46 -14.78 4.59
CA SER A 517 13.24 -15.59 3.39
C SER A 517 14.50 -16.34 3.05
N VAL A 518 14.37 -17.65 2.91
CA VAL A 518 15.46 -18.55 2.52
C VAL A 518 15.06 -19.23 1.24
N GLY A 519 15.94 -19.22 0.25
CA GLY A 519 15.64 -19.83 -1.03
C GLY A 519 16.87 -20.27 -1.79
N VAL A 520 16.63 -20.96 -2.89
CA VAL A 520 17.64 -21.37 -3.84
C VAL A 520 17.13 -21.12 -5.25
N ASP A 521 17.94 -20.40 -6.03
CA ASP A 521 17.72 -20.22 -7.45
C ASP A 521 18.68 -21.12 -8.23
N LEU A 522 18.16 -21.76 -9.26
CA LEU A 522 18.87 -22.66 -10.16
C LEU A 522 18.77 -22.12 -11.58
N SER A 523 19.89 -22.08 -12.30
CA SER A 523 19.93 -21.66 -13.71
C SER A 523 20.71 -22.68 -14.52
N LEU A 524 20.08 -23.25 -15.54
CA LEU A 524 20.68 -24.23 -16.45
C LEU A 524 20.91 -23.57 -17.82
N ALA A 525 22.18 -23.46 -18.21
CA ALA A 525 22.61 -22.90 -19.50
C ALA A 525 22.04 -21.51 -19.82
N SER A 526 21.69 -20.72 -18.79
CA SER A 526 21.05 -19.39 -18.91
C SER A 526 19.69 -19.38 -19.64
N GLN A 527 19.14 -20.53 -19.98
CA GLN A 527 17.87 -20.67 -20.70
C GLN A 527 16.74 -21.06 -19.76
N TYR A 528 16.98 -22.05 -18.91
CA TYR A 528 15.98 -22.57 -17.97
C TYR A 528 16.33 -22.16 -16.55
N TRP A 529 15.32 -21.81 -15.77
CA TRP A 529 15.51 -21.46 -14.37
C TRP A 529 14.45 -22.13 -13.49
N ALA A 530 14.83 -22.39 -12.25
CA ALA A 530 13.93 -22.85 -11.21
C ALA A 530 14.25 -22.10 -9.91
N SER A 531 13.22 -21.75 -9.15
CA SER A 531 13.35 -21.07 -7.86
C SER A 531 12.48 -21.77 -6.83
N LEU A 532 13.04 -21.97 -5.63
CA LEU A 532 12.32 -22.45 -4.46
C LEU A 532 12.66 -21.53 -3.29
N ALA A 533 11.64 -20.94 -2.67
CA ALA A 533 11.82 -20.06 -1.52
C ALA A 533 10.76 -20.35 -0.45
N TYR A 534 11.18 -20.21 0.81
CA TYR A 534 10.30 -20.17 1.98
C TYR A 534 10.42 -18.80 2.64
N THR A 535 9.28 -18.17 2.91
CA THR A 535 9.19 -16.88 3.60
C THR A 535 8.37 -17.02 4.85
N ASP A 536 8.90 -16.49 5.95
CA ASP A 536 8.32 -16.50 7.28
C ASP A 536 8.20 -15.06 7.79
N TYR A 537 7.01 -14.70 8.27
CA TYR A 537 6.69 -13.39 8.82
C TYR A 537 6.54 -13.49 10.33
N LEU A 538 7.29 -12.65 11.04
CA LEU A 538 7.23 -12.54 12.49
C LEU A 538 6.69 -11.15 12.82
N ASP A 539 5.40 -11.06 13.09
CA ASP A 539 4.76 -9.78 13.38
C ASP A 539 5.25 -9.17 14.71
N GLY A 540 5.30 -7.83 14.73
CA GLY A 540 5.28 -7.08 15.99
C GLY A 540 3.86 -7.01 16.57
N ASP A 541 3.69 -6.27 17.66
CA ASP A 541 2.42 -6.22 18.41
C ASP A 541 1.23 -5.78 17.54
N TYR A 542 1.48 -4.90 16.56
CA TYR A 542 0.49 -4.37 15.62
C TYR A 542 0.64 -4.87 14.16
N GLY A 543 1.31 -6.02 13.97
CA GLY A 543 1.48 -6.68 12.67
C GLY A 543 0.24 -7.44 12.16
N THR A 544 0.15 -7.70 10.86
CA THR A 544 -1.01 -8.43 10.28
C THR A 544 -0.63 -9.57 9.34
N ARG A 545 0.66 -9.91 9.28
CA ARG A 545 1.23 -10.84 8.29
C ARG A 545 1.80 -12.12 8.91
N GLY A 546 1.85 -12.25 10.23
CA GLY A 546 2.49 -13.35 10.94
C GLY A 546 1.79 -14.71 10.82
N ASP A 547 0.70 -14.78 10.06
CA ASP A 547 0.02 -16.01 9.65
C ASP A 547 0.00 -16.16 8.12
N ARG A 548 0.98 -15.57 7.44
CA ARG A 548 1.09 -15.54 5.97
C ARG A 548 2.39 -16.14 5.45
N ASP A 549 2.97 -17.05 6.21
CA ASP A 549 4.16 -17.78 5.78
C ASP A 549 3.81 -18.64 4.57
N TYR A 550 4.75 -18.75 3.63
CA TYR A 550 4.50 -19.46 2.38
C TYR A 550 5.75 -20.06 1.78
N VAL A 551 5.54 -21.10 0.98
CA VAL A 551 6.53 -21.68 0.07
C VAL A 551 6.16 -21.27 -1.35
N ALA A 552 7.12 -20.73 -2.10
CA ALA A 552 6.97 -20.45 -3.52
C ALA A 552 7.91 -21.36 -4.32
N PHE A 553 7.35 -22.01 -5.33
CA PHE A 553 8.11 -22.77 -6.32
C PHE A 553 7.78 -22.23 -7.71
N SER A 554 8.78 -22.02 -8.54
CA SER A 554 8.61 -21.49 -9.89
C SER A 554 9.64 -22.08 -10.83
N VAL A 555 9.22 -22.32 -12.08
CA VAL A 555 10.08 -22.78 -13.17
C VAL A 555 9.77 -21.96 -14.40
N GLY A 556 10.78 -21.67 -15.21
CA GLY A 556 10.60 -20.88 -16.42
C GLY A 556 11.71 -21.08 -17.43
N ALA A 557 11.50 -20.48 -18.60
CA ALA A 557 12.44 -20.47 -19.71
C ALA A 557 12.45 -19.10 -20.39
N ASN A 558 13.64 -18.66 -20.80
CA ASN A 558 13.84 -17.47 -21.61
C ASN A 558 14.06 -17.89 -23.08
N PHE A 559 13.49 -17.15 -24.02
CA PHE A 559 13.53 -17.44 -25.46
C PHE A 559 14.01 -16.24 -26.28
#